data_AF-A0ABC8K277-F1
#
_entry.id   AF-A0ABC8K277-F1
#
_cell.length_a   1.000
_cell.length_b   1.000
_cell.length_c   1.000
_cell.angle_alpha   90.00
_cell.angle_beta   90.00
_cell.angle_gamma   90.00
#
_symmetry.space_group_name_H-M   'P 1'
#
loop_
_entity.id
_entity.type
_entity.pdbx_description
1 polymer ?
#
loop_
_entity_poly.entity_id
_entity_poly.type
_entity_poly.pdbx_seq_one_letter_code
_entity_poly.pdbx_strand_id
1 'polypeptide(L)'
;MAKHHQGPSQQWGNSHYFRMQNISDIYFIGGFGTVAWINVNEYEALQPYKIAVDGGEQNLSEFNLELNAIFSNPLRESLSTESEVDDAAIISVDSKGIDIRVRQGAKFHVQRLAFEESLGVEALEEAKSSLWKVIEKGKVHNL
;
A
#
# COMPACT_ATOMS: atom_id res chain seq x y z
N MET A 1 42.96 36.40 28.81
CA MET A 1 43.16 35.65 27.56
C MET A 1 41.85 34.95 27.21
N ALA A 2 41.03 35.57 26.36
CA ALA A 2 39.76 35.00 25.93
C ALA A 2 40.00 34.06 24.73
N LYS A 3 39.67 32.77 24.89
CA LYS A 3 39.72 31.80 23.79
C LYS A 3 38.48 32.01 22.90
N HIS A 4 38.69 32.66 21.75
CA HIS A 4 37.85 32.43 20.58
C HIS A 4 38.08 30.98 20.11
N HIS A 5 37.06 30.15 20.19
CA HIS A 5 36.87 29.10 19.19
C HIS A 5 35.64 29.49 18.39
N GLN A 6 35.90 30.13 17.25
CA GLN A 6 34.94 30.12 16.17
C GLN A 6 34.78 28.65 15.76
N GLY A 7 33.65 28.04 16.11
CA GLY A 7 33.23 26.81 15.44
C GLY A 7 33.07 27.11 13.95
N PRO A 8 33.32 26.15 13.06
CA PRO A 8 33.25 26.41 11.63
C PRO A 8 31.84 26.94 11.32
N SER A 9 31.77 28.17 10.81
CA SER A 9 30.57 28.62 10.11
C SER A 9 30.38 27.62 8.97
N GLN A 10 29.47 26.68 9.14
CA GLN A 10 29.19 25.67 8.15
C GLN A 10 28.52 26.39 6.98
N GLN A 11 29.35 26.96 6.10
CA GLN A 11 28.91 27.50 4.83
C GLN A 11 28.34 26.32 4.06
N TRP A 12 27.03 26.33 3.84
CA TRP A 12 26.37 25.38 2.95
C TRP A 12 26.88 25.68 1.54
N GLY A 13 27.98 25.04 1.16
CA GLY A 13 28.62 25.20 -0.13
C GLY A 13 27.70 24.80 -1.27
N ASN A 14 27.91 25.46 -2.41
CA ASN A 14 27.29 25.28 -3.73
C ASN A 14 26.53 23.95 -3.91
N SER A 15 25.22 23.97 -3.65
CA SER A 15 24.36 22.82 -3.94
C SER A 15 24.12 22.73 -5.45
N HIS A 16 24.49 21.61 -6.05
CA HIS A 16 24.20 21.32 -7.45
C HIS A 16 23.00 20.37 -7.51
N TYR A 17 21.94 20.81 -8.19
CA TYR A 17 20.72 20.04 -8.39
C TYR A 17 20.75 19.42 -9.79
N PHE A 18 20.56 18.11 -9.85
CA PHE A 18 20.42 17.36 -11.09
C PHE A 18 19.01 16.80 -11.16
N ARG A 19 18.39 16.91 -12.32
CA ARG A 19 17.09 16.32 -12.62
C ARG A 19 17.26 15.39 -13.81
N MET A 20 16.66 14.22 -13.74
CA MET A 20 16.42 13.40 -14.93
C MET A 20 15.45 14.16 -15.83
N GLN A 21 15.96 14.82 -16.87
CA GLN A 21 15.16 15.68 -17.75
C GLN A 21 14.10 14.86 -18.51
N ASN A 22 14.46 13.65 -18.95
CA ASN A 22 13.59 12.73 -19.66
C ASN A 22 13.66 11.36 -18.96
N ILE A 23 12.50 10.78 -18.65
CA ILE A 23 12.39 9.38 -18.24
C ILE A 23 12.34 8.56 -19.54
N SER A 24 13.30 7.65 -19.76
CA SER A 24 13.30 6.83 -20.97
C SER A 24 12.33 5.65 -20.86
N ASP A 25 12.38 4.97 -19.72
CA ASP A 25 11.64 3.74 -19.44
C ASP A 25 11.42 3.60 -17.94
N ILE A 26 10.36 2.90 -17.55
CA ILE A 26 10.05 2.61 -16.15
C ILE A 26 9.89 1.11 -16.00
N TYR A 27 10.73 0.52 -15.15
CA TYR A 27 10.60 -0.87 -14.73
C TYR A 27 10.12 -0.92 -13.28
N PHE A 28 8.87 -1.30 -13.09
CA PHE A 28 8.23 -1.37 -11.79
C PHE A 28 8.48 -2.73 -11.12
N ILE A 29 8.81 -2.70 -9.83
CA ILE A 29 8.97 -3.87 -8.96
C ILE A 29 8.10 -3.66 -7.72
N GLY A 30 6.97 -4.36 -7.64
CA GLY A 30 5.96 -4.22 -6.59
C GLY A 30 6.00 -5.27 -5.47
N GLY A 31 7.10 -6.03 -5.34
CA GLY A 31 7.21 -7.11 -4.36
C GLY A 31 7.00 -8.50 -4.96
N PHE A 32 6.11 -9.32 -4.40
CA PHE A 32 5.91 -10.77 -4.67
C PHE A 32 5.58 -11.12 -6.13
N GLY A 33 6.55 -11.00 -7.03
CA GLY A 33 6.42 -11.40 -8.44
C GLY A 33 5.74 -10.36 -9.34
N THR A 34 5.31 -9.22 -8.81
CA THR A 34 4.73 -8.15 -9.64
C THR A 34 5.84 -7.30 -10.23
N VAL A 35 6.15 -7.55 -11.50
CA VAL A 35 7.09 -6.76 -12.28
C VAL A 35 6.48 -6.37 -13.63
N ALA A 36 6.69 -5.12 -14.04
CA ALA A 36 6.14 -4.63 -15.29
C ALA A 36 6.97 -3.48 -15.87
N TRP A 37 7.07 -3.45 -17.20
CA TRP A 37 7.44 -2.23 -17.91
C TRP A 37 6.22 -1.31 -17.97
N ILE A 38 6.39 -0.06 -17.56
CA ILE A 38 5.33 0.95 -17.53
C ILE A 38 5.59 1.96 -18.65
N ASN A 39 4.53 2.31 -19.38
CA ASN A 39 4.61 3.36 -20.38
C ASN A 39 4.88 4.71 -19.70
N VAL A 40 5.90 5.44 -20.17
CA VAL A 40 6.31 6.72 -19.57
C VAL A 40 5.19 7.75 -19.62
N ASN A 41 4.47 7.89 -20.74
CA ASN A 41 3.40 8.87 -20.88
C ASN A 41 2.22 8.54 -19.94
N GLU A 42 1.93 7.25 -19.75
CA GLU A 42 0.92 6.83 -18.78
C GLU A 42 1.35 7.18 -17.35
N TYR A 43 2.60 6.88 -16.98
CA TYR A 43 3.12 7.22 -15.66
C TYR A 43 3.08 8.73 -15.38
N GLU A 44 3.50 9.55 -16.35
CA GLU A 44 3.49 11.02 -16.21
C GLU A 44 2.08 11.61 -16.10
N ALA A 45 1.07 10.95 -16.67
CA ALA A 45 -0.33 11.38 -16.60
C ALA A 45 -1.05 10.93 -15.32
N LEU A 46 -0.47 9.99 -14.56
CA LEU A 46 -1.07 9.47 -13.34
C LEU A 46 -0.80 10.38 -12.14
N GLN A 47 -1.62 10.21 -11.11
CA GLN A 47 -1.42 10.83 -9.81
C GLN A 47 -1.12 9.73 -8.78
N PRO A 48 -0.24 10.00 -7.79
CA PRO A 48 -0.02 9.05 -6.72
C PRO A 48 -1.32 8.85 -5.92
N TYR A 49 -1.44 7.69 -5.30
CA TYR A 49 -2.60 7.36 -4.47
C TYR A 49 -2.76 8.37 -3.33
N LYS A 50 -3.94 8.96 -3.19
CA LYS A 50 -4.20 10.09 -2.29
C LYS A 50 -3.80 9.83 -0.84
N ILE A 51 -4.08 8.64 -0.31
CA ILE A 51 -3.72 8.28 1.07
C ILE A 51 -2.20 8.22 1.26
N ALA A 52 -1.47 7.82 0.22
CA ALA A 52 0.00 7.85 0.24
C ALA A 52 0.56 9.28 0.22
N VAL A 53 -0.15 10.22 -0.42
CA VAL A 53 0.25 11.63 -0.53
C VAL A 53 -0.07 12.43 0.72
N ASP A 54 -1.30 12.29 1.25
CA ASP A 54 -1.86 13.21 2.25
C ASP A 54 -1.24 13.05 3.65
N GLY A 55 -0.48 11.99 3.93
CA GLY A 55 0.42 12.00 5.09
C GLY A 55 1.52 10.95 5.13
N GLY A 56 2.02 10.56 3.96
CA GLY A 56 3.26 9.79 3.82
C GLY A 56 3.23 8.39 4.44
N GLU A 57 4.41 7.83 4.68
CA GLU A 57 4.57 6.43 5.14
C GLU A 57 3.93 6.15 6.50
N GLN A 58 3.95 7.12 7.42
CA GLN A 58 3.33 6.98 8.74
C GLN A 58 1.82 6.81 8.64
N ASN A 59 1.15 7.61 7.79
CA ASN A 59 -0.28 7.47 7.56
C ASN A 59 -0.63 6.13 6.90
N LEU A 60 0.14 5.66 5.92
CA LEU A 60 -0.12 4.35 5.30
C LEU A 60 0.08 3.19 6.29
N SER A 61 1.08 3.28 7.15
CA SER A 61 1.32 2.27 8.18
C SER A 61 0.20 2.23 9.22
N GLU A 62 -0.24 3.39 9.71
CA GLU A 62 -1.36 3.50 10.65
C GLU A 62 -2.67 3.04 10.02
N PHE A 63 -2.91 3.43 8.77
CA PHE A 63 -4.05 3.00 7.97
C PHE A 63 -4.10 1.48 7.83
N ASN A 64 -3.00 0.86 7.43
CA ASN A 64 -2.90 -0.61 7.33
C ASN A 64 -3.05 -1.28 8.70
N LEU A 65 -2.49 -0.69 9.76
CA LEU A 65 -2.60 -1.22 11.11
C LEU A 65 -4.07 -1.23 11.57
N GLU A 66 -4.80 -0.13 11.34
CA GLU A 66 -6.20 -0.01 11.71
C GLU A 66 -7.07 -0.98 10.90
N LEU A 67 -6.83 -1.12 9.60
CA LEU A 67 -7.52 -2.10 8.79
C LEU A 67 -7.23 -3.54 9.25
N ASN A 68 -5.98 -3.88 9.55
CA ASN A 68 -5.64 -5.21 10.07
C ASN A 68 -6.30 -5.48 11.42
N ALA A 69 -6.36 -4.49 12.31
CA ALA A 69 -7.00 -4.64 13.62
C ALA A 69 -8.49 -5.01 13.51
N ILE A 70 -9.17 -4.53 12.47
CA ILE A 70 -10.60 -4.76 12.25
C ILE A 70 -10.83 -6.02 11.41
N PHE A 71 -10.05 -6.23 10.34
CA PHE A 71 -10.41 -7.15 9.26
C PHE A 71 -9.60 -8.45 9.22
N SER A 72 -8.49 -8.61 9.94
CA SER A 72 -7.68 -9.84 9.85
C SER A 72 -8.49 -11.10 10.21
N ASN A 73 -9.28 -11.04 11.29
CA ASN A 73 -10.14 -12.14 11.70
C ASN A 73 -11.31 -12.38 10.71
N PRO A 74 -12.11 -11.37 10.33
CA PRO A 74 -13.14 -11.51 9.30
C PRO A 74 -12.63 -12.08 7.96
N LEU A 75 -11.46 -11.63 7.50
CA LEU A 75 -10.82 -12.12 6.28
C LEU A 75 -10.42 -13.59 6.41
N ARG A 76 -9.76 -13.95 7.52
CA ARG A 76 -9.41 -15.35 7.80
C ARG A 76 -10.64 -16.24 7.77
N GLU A 77 -11.71 -15.84 8.46
CA GLU A 77 -12.97 -16.60 8.50
C GLU A 77 -13.61 -16.73 7.12
N SER A 78 -13.65 -15.65 6.34
CA SER A 78 -14.19 -15.67 4.97
C SER A 78 -13.41 -16.62 4.08
N LEU A 79 -12.08 -16.63 4.16
CA LEU A 79 -11.20 -17.47 3.34
C LEU A 79 -11.15 -18.93 3.84
N SER A 80 -11.46 -19.16 5.12
CA SER A 80 -11.47 -20.51 5.71
C SER A 80 -12.60 -21.41 5.18
N THR A 81 -13.53 -20.85 4.42
CA THR A 81 -14.65 -21.60 3.81
C THR A 81 -14.17 -22.60 2.75
N GLU A 82 -13.07 -22.30 2.05
CA GLU A 82 -12.52 -23.15 0.99
C GLU A 82 -11.43 -24.11 1.49
N SER A 83 -10.68 -23.72 2.52
CA SER A 83 -9.57 -24.50 3.09
C SER A 83 -9.15 -23.94 4.45
N GLU A 84 -8.50 -24.73 5.31
CA GLU A 84 -8.03 -24.24 6.61
C GLU A 84 -7.03 -23.09 6.42
N VAL A 85 -7.37 -21.91 6.97
CA VAL A 85 -6.52 -20.72 6.95
C VAL A 85 -6.13 -20.37 8.38
N ASP A 86 -4.82 -20.34 8.65
CA ASP A 86 -4.32 -20.02 9.98
C ASP A 86 -4.39 -18.52 10.28
N ASP A 87 -4.06 -17.70 9.27
CA ASP A 87 -3.92 -16.25 9.40
C ASP A 87 -4.12 -15.55 8.04
N ALA A 88 -4.67 -14.34 8.09
CA ALA A 88 -4.85 -13.47 6.94
C ALA A 88 -4.57 -12.01 7.37
N ALA A 89 -3.60 -11.37 6.73
CA ALA A 89 -3.19 -10.00 7.04
C ALA A 89 -3.14 -9.14 5.78
N ILE A 90 -3.65 -7.92 5.88
CA ILE A 90 -3.54 -6.90 4.83
C ILE A 90 -2.10 -6.40 4.80
N ILE A 91 -1.45 -6.49 3.64
CA ILE A 91 -0.04 -6.08 3.45
C ILE A 91 0.11 -4.82 2.60
N SER A 92 -0.89 -4.51 1.78
CA SER A 92 -0.98 -3.26 1.03
C SER A 92 -2.42 -2.91 0.73
N VAL A 93 -2.66 -1.62 0.53
CA VAL A 93 -3.94 -1.04 0.13
C VAL A 93 -3.70 0.07 -0.88
N ASP A 94 -4.55 0.14 -1.88
CA ASP A 94 -4.65 1.27 -2.80
C ASP A 94 -6.13 1.61 -3.04
N SER A 95 -6.39 2.58 -3.92
CA SER A 95 -7.76 3.05 -4.17
C SER A 95 -8.70 1.99 -4.75
N LYS A 96 -8.18 0.85 -5.23
CA LYS A 96 -8.93 -0.18 -5.93
C LYS A 96 -9.00 -1.50 -5.16
N GLY A 97 -8.32 -1.63 -4.03
CA GLY A 97 -8.36 -2.87 -3.27
C GLY A 97 -7.23 -3.05 -2.28
N ILE A 98 -7.11 -4.28 -1.81
CA ILE A 98 -6.09 -4.73 -0.86
C ILE A 98 -5.36 -5.95 -1.38
N ASP A 99 -4.09 -6.07 -0.99
CA ASP A 99 -3.38 -7.34 -1.04
C ASP A 99 -3.35 -7.96 0.34
N ILE A 100 -3.72 -9.23 0.41
CA ILE A 100 -3.75 -10.02 1.63
C ILE A 100 -2.69 -11.10 1.56
N ARG A 101 -1.92 -11.26 2.63
CA ARG A 101 -1.07 -12.42 2.84
C ARG A 101 -1.83 -13.46 3.65
N VAL A 102 -2.03 -14.63 3.06
CA VAL A 102 -2.74 -15.76 3.66
C VAL A 102 -1.74 -16.83 4.05
N ARG A 103 -1.84 -17.36 5.26
CA ARG A 103 -1.00 -18.45 5.77
C ARG A 103 -1.81 -19.72 5.98
N GLN A 104 -1.29 -20.84 5.48
CA GLN A 104 -1.89 -22.17 5.59
C GLN A 104 -0.79 -23.19 5.93
N GLY A 105 -0.70 -23.56 7.20
CA GLY A 105 0.43 -24.29 7.77
C GLY A 105 1.76 -23.56 7.51
N ALA A 106 2.64 -24.22 6.77
CA ALA A 106 3.95 -23.70 6.36
C ALA A 106 3.92 -22.90 5.04
N LYS A 107 2.77 -22.80 4.37
CA LYS A 107 2.65 -22.12 3.08
C LYS A 107 2.11 -20.70 3.27
N PHE A 108 2.61 -19.79 2.45
CA PHE A 108 2.14 -18.42 2.34
C PHE A 108 1.82 -18.10 0.90
N HIS A 109 0.72 -17.41 0.65
CA HIS A 109 0.43 -16.82 -0.64
C HIS A 109 -0.13 -15.41 -0.46
N VAL A 110 -0.02 -14.61 -1.52
CA VAL A 110 -0.61 -13.28 -1.59
C VAL A 110 -1.76 -13.33 -2.58
N GLN A 111 -2.89 -12.76 -2.17
CA GLN A 111 -4.08 -12.63 -3.01
C GLN A 111 -4.48 -11.16 -3.07
N ARG A 112 -4.88 -10.71 -4.26
CA ARG A 112 -5.50 -9.39 -4.46
C ARG A 112 -7.01 -9.50 -4.29
N LEU A 113 -7.59 -8.64 -3.46
CA LEU A 113 -9.03 -8.43 -3.38
C LEU A 113 -9.36 -7.03 -3.89
N ALA A 114 -10.21 -6.95 -4.91
CA ALA A 114 -10.65 -5.70 -5.49
C ALA A 114 -11.86 -5.12 -4.73
N PHE A 115 -11.90 -3.80 -4.59
CA PHE A 115 -13.09 -3.06 -4.21
C PHE A 115 -14.10 -3.03 -5.37
N GLU A 116 -15.39 -2.95 -5.05
CA GLU A 116 -16.45 -2.93 -6.07
C GLU A 116 -16.74 -1.52 -6.57
N GLU A 117 -16.33 -0.52 -5.79
CA GLU A 117 -16.49 0.89 -6.04
C GLU A 117 -15.78 1.27 -7.35
N SER A 118 -16.56 1.77 -8.32
CA SER A 118 -16.00 2.26 -9.59
C SER A 118 -15.17 3.53 -9.42
N LEU A 119 -15.47 4.29 -8.37
CA LEU A 119 -14.68 5.44 -7.92
C LEU A 119 -13.67 4.92 -6.89
N GLY A 120 -12.42 5.35 -7.02
CA GLY A 120 -11.36 4.91 -6.12
C GLY A 120 -11.64 5.31 -4.67
N VAL A 121 -11.37 4.41 -3.74
CA VAL A 121 -11.37 4.67 -2.30
C VAL A 121 -10.28 5.68 -1.99
N GLU A 122 -10.60 6.73 -1.25
CA GLU A 122 -9.68 7.83 -0.92
C GLU A 122 -9.55 8.06 0.59
N ALA A 123 -10.41 7.44 1.39
CA ALA A 123 -10.42 7.59 2.85
C ALA A 123 -10.53 6.25 3.59
N LEU A 124 -10.18 6.26 4.88
CA LEU A 124 -10.20 5.07 5.73
C LEU A 124 -11.60 4.50 5.92
N GLU A 125 -12.58 5.36 6.14
CA GLU A 125 -13.97 4.93 6.32
C GLU A 125 -14.56 4.31 5.03
N GLU A 126 -14.14 4.82 3.87
CA GLU A 126 -14.49 4.24 2.57
C GLU A 126 -13.84 2.87 2.39
N ALA A 127 -12.57 2.72 2.76
CA ALA A 127 -11.88 1.43 2.72
C ALA A 127 -12.55 0.40 3.65
N LYS A 128 -12.90 0.80 4.88
CA LYS A 128 -13.63 -0.05 5.84
C LYS A 128 -14.98 -0.49 5.25
N SER A 129 -15.74 0.44 4.67
CA SER A 129 -17.03 0.12 4.05
C SER A 129 -16.88 -0.84 2.87
N SER A 130 -15.91 -0.59 2.00
CA SER A 130 -15.63 -1.42 0.82
C SER A 130 -15.20 -2.84 1.23
N LEU A 131 -14.38 -2.98 2.27
CA LEU A 131 -13.94 -4.27 2.79
C LEU A 131 -15.07 -5.10 3.38
N TRP A 132 -15.99 -4.48 4.12
CA TRP A 132 -17.17 -5.19 4.61
C TRP A 132 -18.00 -5.76 3.46
N LYS A 133 -18.22 -5.00 2.38
CA LYS A 133 -18.94 -5.49 1.19
C LYS A 133 -18.25 -6.70 0.56
N VAL A 134 -16.92 -6.63 0.39
CA VAL A 134 -16.12 -7.74 -0.15
C VAL A 134 -16.27 -9.00 0.71
N ILE A 135 -16.17 -8.87 2.04
CA ILE A 135 -16.27 -9.99 2.98
C ILE A 135 -17.70 -10.57 3.01
N GLU A 136 -18.72 -9.73 3.08
CA GLU A 136 -20.11 -10.16 3.09
C GLU A 136 -20.50 -10.88 1.80
N LYS A 137 -20.06 -10.38 0.65
CA LYS A 137 -20.29 -11.04 -0.63
C LYS A 137 -19.61 -12.41 -0.71
N GLY A 138 -18.39 -12.52 -0.19
CA GLY A 138 -17.68 -13.80 -0.08
C GLY A 138 -18.43 -14.82 0.78
N LYS A 139 -19.21 -14.37 1.78
CA LYS A 139 -20.11 -15.25 2.55
C LYS A 139 -21.35 -15.65 1.74
N VAL A 140 -21.91 -14.75 0.93
CA VAL A 140 -23.15 -14.98 0.16
C VAL A 140 -22.95 -15.92 -1.04
N HIS A 141 -21.78 -15.91 -1.70
CA HIS A 141 -21.51 -16.81 -2.84
C HIS A 141 -21.27 -18.27 -2.42
N ASN A 142 -21.22 -18.54 -1.13
CA ASN A 142 -20.93 -19.85 -0.54
C ASN A 142 -22.12 -20.46 0.22
N LEU A 143 -23.34 -19.90 0.05
CA LEU A 143 -24.63 -20.47 0.46
C LEU A 143 -25.35 -21.07 -0.76
#